data_AF-A0A163PT63-F1
#
_entry.id   AF-A0A163PT63-F1
#
_cell.length_a   1.000
_cell.length_b   1.000
_cell.length_c   1.000
_cell.angle_alpha   90.00
_cell.angle_beta   90.00
_cell.angle_gamma   90.00
#
_symmetry.space_group_name_H-M   'P 1'
#
loop_
_entity.id
_entity.type
_entity.pdbx_description
1 polymer ?
#
loop_
_entity_poly.entity_id
_entity_poly.type
_entity_poly.pdbx_seq_one_letter_code
_entity_poly.pdbx_strand_id
1 'polypeptide(L)'
;MSRPWTIEQQVYLIEAIPQYRSTIEGYESNIARKLTRSFSEKLYNNTPALRDRSIGAIEQRLPYLDNLLAGAFIKEAYAIKDQHLYQTKPRKDSSVVPNRCNTRHSYNGFLK
;
A
#
# COMPACT_ATOMS: atom_id res chain seq x y z
N MET A 1 -5.42 -15.93 10.73
CA MET A 1 -4.44 -14.81 10.78
C MET A 1 -3.75 -14.72 9.43
N SER A 2 -3.55 -13.52 8.88
CA SER A 2 -2.76 -13.35 7.64
C SER A 2 -1.29 -13.66 7.90
N ARG A 3 -0.64 -14.45 7.04
CA ARG A 3 0.80 -14.74 7.14
C ARG A 3 1.61 -13.43 7.16
N PRO A 4 2.66 -13.27 7.99
CA PRO A 4 3.51 -12.08 7.95
C PRO A 4 4.20 -11.96 6.59
N TRP A 5 4.26 -10.75 6.01
CA TRP A 5 5.02 -10.45 4.79
C TRP A 5 6.51 -10.69 5.04
N THR A 6 7.18 -11.41 4.13
CA THR A 6 8.64 -11.58 4.21
C THR A 6 9.35 -10.28 3.85
N ILE A 7 10.62 -10.16 4.23
CA ILE A 7 11.45 -8.98 3.88
C ILE A 7 11.49 -8.81 2.36
N GLU A 8 11.73 -9.89 1.62
CA GLU A 8 11.77 -9.88 0.16
C GLU A 8 10.45 -9.38 -0.45
N GLN A 9 9.30 -9.91 -0.01
CA GLN A 9 7.99 -9.46 -0.48
C GLN A 9 7.76 -7.98 -0.19
N GLN A 10 8.19 -7.52 0.99
CA GLN A 10 8.06 -6.13 1.40
C GLN A 10 8.92 -5.19 0.54
N VAL A 11 10.14 -5.59 0.19
CA VAL A 11 11.01 -4.84 -0.73
C VAL A 11 10.32 -4.64 -2.07
N TYR A 12 9.85 -5.71 -2.71
CA TYR A 12 9.15 -5.61 -4.00
C TYR A 12 7.91 -4.72 -3.95
N LEU A 13 7.12 -4.82 -2.88
CA LEU A 13 5.95 -3.97 -2.72
C LEU A 13 6.33 -2.49 -2.56
N ILE A 14 7.35 -2.17 -1.75
CA ILE A 14 7.83 -0.81 -1.52
C ILE A 14 8.44 -0.19 -2.79
N GLU A 15 9.14 -0.99 -3.60
CA GLU A 15 9.68 -0.58 -4.89
C GLU A 15 8.59 -0.30 -5.92
N ALA A 16 7.46 -1.02 -5.85
CA ALA A 16 6.32 -0.81 -6.74
C ALA A 16 5.51 0.46 -6.43
N ILE A 17 5.68 1.07 -5.25
CA ILE A 17 4.85 2.22 -4.79
C ILE A 17 4.89 3.44 -5.72
N PRO A 18 6.04 3.90 -6.24
CA PRO A 18 6.06 5.03 -7.18
C PRO A 18 5.20 4.78 -8.42
N GLN A 19 5.31 3.59 -9.02
CA GLN A 19 4.52 3.22 -10.19
C GLN A 19 3.04 3.07 -9.84
N TYR A 20 2.74 2.49 -8.68
CA TYR A 20 1.38 2.39 -8.16
C TYR A 20 0.72 3.77 -8.00
N ARG A 21 1.43 4.74 -7.40
CA ARG A 21 0.96 6.13 -7.24
C ARG A 21 0.60 6.76 -8.57
N SER A 22 1.51 6.67 -9.55
CA SER A 22 1.27 7.18 -10.91
C SER A 22 0.13 6.46 -11.63
N THR A 23 -0.14 5.19 -11.30
CA THR A 23 -1.25 4.44 -11.88
C THR A 23 -2.61 4.97 -11.41
N ILE A 24 -2.71 5.47 -10.17
CA ILE A 24 -3.99 5.91 -9.58
C ILE A 24 -4.16 7.44 -9.54
N GLU A 25 -3.10 8.19 -9.86
CA GLU A 25 -3.07 9.65 -9.82
C GLU A 25 -4.14 10.27 -10.74
N GLY A 26 -4.88 11.26 -10.22
CA GLY A 26 -5.92 11.97 -10.98
C GLY A 26 -7.23 11.19 -11.19
N TYR A 27 -7.32 9.93 -10.76
CA TYR A 27 -8.54 9.12 -10.91
C TYR A 27 -9.43 9.17 -9.67
N GLU A 28 -10.75 9.12 -9.88
CA GLU A 28 -11.72 8.97 -8.80
C GLU A 28 -11.58 7.65 -8.04
N SER A 29 -12.01 7.62 -6.78
CA SER A 29 -11.85 6.46 -5.88
C SER A 29 -12.38 5.13 -6.45
N ASN A 30 -13.47 5.15 -7.22
CA ASN A 30 -14.02 3.94 -7.82
C ASN A 30 -13.13 3.38 -8.94
N ILE A 31 -12.55 4.27 -9.76
CA ILE A 31 -11.64 3.91 -10.85
C ILE A 31 -10.29 3.50 -10.27
N ALA A 32 -9.77 4.26 -9.32
CA ALA A 32 -8.51 3.99 -8.63
C ALA A 32 -8.50 2.61 -7.94
N ARG A 33 -9.64 2.15 -7.40
CA ARG A 33 -9.78 0.77 -6.87
C ARG A 33 -9.64 -0.30 -7.96
N LYS A 34 -10.28 -0.12 -9.11
CA LYS A 34 -10.13 -1.05 -10.26
C LYS A 34 -8.69 -1.08 -10.76
N LEU A 35 -8.06 0.09 -10.84
CA LEU A 35 -6.65 0.23 -11.22
C LEU A 35 -5.72 -0.42 -10.19
N THR A 36 -6.00 -0.27 -8.89
CA THR A 36 -5.26 -0.95 -7.81
C THR A 36 -5.31 -2.46 -7.96
N ARG A 37 -6.49 -3.02 -8.25
CA ARG A 37 -6.64 -4.46 -8.51
C ARG A 37 -5.85 -4.90 -9.74
N SER A 38 -6.00 -4.21 -10.87
CA SER A 38 -5.25 -4.54 -12.10
C SER A 38 -3.72 -4.44 -11.88
N PHE A 39 -3.26 -3.44 -11.14
CA PHE A 39 -1.86 -3.30 -10.78
C PHE A 39 -1.38 -4.46 -9.90
N SER A 40 -2.22 -4.90 -8.95
CA SER A 40 -1.92 -6.04 -8.09
C SER A 40 -1.82 -7.36 -8.85
N GLU A 41 -2.69 -7.57 -9.84
CA GLU A 41 -2.63 -8.72 -10.75
C GLU A 41 -1.34 -8.71 -11.59
N LYS A 42 -0.95 -7.55 -12.12
CA LYS A 42 0.33 -7.39 -12.84
C LYS A 42 1.52 -7.69 -11.94
N LEU A 43 1.53 -7.15 -10.73
CA LEU A 43 2.61 -7.34 -9.77
C LEU A 43 2.73 -8.81 -9.35
N TYR A 44 1.60 -9.48 -9.09
CA TYR A 44 1.55 -10.90 -8.78
C TYR A 44 2.15 -11.77 -9.90
N ASN A 45 1.81 -11.47 -11.16
CA ASN A 45 2.29 -12.25 -12.31
C ASN A 45 3.80 -12.05 -12.56
N ASN A 46 4.28 -10.82 -12.39
CA ASN A 46 5.64 -10.41 -12.71
C ASN A 46 6.66 -10.62 -11.58
N THR A 47 6.20 -10.87 -10.35
CA THR A 47 7.08 -11.02 -9.18
C THR A 47 6.88 -12.40 -8.54
N PRO A 48 7.73 -13.40 -8.87
CA PRO A 48 7.62 -14.75 -8.32
C PRO A 48 7.56 -14.81 -6.79
N ALA A 49 8.28 -13.93 -6.09
CA ALA A 49 8.30 -13.84 -4.62
C ALA A 49 6.94 -13.49 -3.99
N LEU A 50 6.00 -12.94 -4.77
CA LEU A 50 4.65 -12.60 -4.30
C LEU A 50 3.62 -13.70 -4.62
N ARG A 51 4.01 -14.79 -5.29
CA ARG A 51 3.06 -15.84 -5.73
C ARG A 51 2.49 -16.69 -4.61
N ASP A 52 3.09 -16.66 -3.42
CA ASP A 52 2.56 -17.27 -2.21
C ASP A 52 1.44 -16.43 -1.55
N ARG A 53 1.13 -15.25 -2.10
CA ARG A 53 0.08 -14.34 -1.65
C ARG A 53 -1.11 -14.36 -2.59
N SER A 54 -2.30 -14.08 -2.07
CA SER A 54 -3.43 -13.79 -2.95
C SER A 54 -3.30 -12.40 -3.56
N ILE A 55 -3.80 -12.23 -4.78
CA ILE A 55 -3.93 -10.91 -5.43
C ILE A 55 -4.65 -9.92 -4.50
N GLY A 56 -5.71 -10.36 -3.82
CA GLY A 56 -6.44 -9.52 -2.87
C GLY A 56 -5.61 -9.08 -1.66
N ALA A 57 -4.63 -9.86 -1.21
CA ALA A 57 -3.71 -9.44 -0.17
C ALA A 57 -2.74 -8.35 -0.66
N ILE A 58 -2.27 -8.45 -1.91
CA ILE A 58 -1.44 -7.44 -2.57
C ILE A 58 -2.24 -6.14 -2.75
N GLU A 59 -3.47 -6.26 -3.27
CA GLU A 59 -4.42 -5.16 -3.48
C GLU A 59 -4.66 -4.34 -2.20
N GLN A 60 -4.75 -5.00 -1.06
CA GLN A 60 -4.94 -4.33 0.23
C GLN A 60 -3.64 -3.79 0.83
N ARG A 61 -2.50 -4.42 0.53
CA ARG A 61 -1.19 -4.02 1.09
C ARG A 61 -0.63 -2.78 0.42
N LEU A 62 -0.86 -2.58 -0.88
CA LEU A 62 -0.37 -1.42 -1.63
C LEU A 62 -0.87 -0.06 -1.07
N PRO A 63 -2.18 0.17 -0.88
CA PRO A 63 -2.70 1.41 -0.29
C PRO A 63 -2.24 1.62 1.16
N TYR A 64 -2.15 0.53 1.93
CA TYR A 64 -1.62 0.59 3.29
C TYR A 64 -0.17 1.09 3.31
N LEU A 65 0.69 0.51 2.47
CA LEU A 65 2.08 0.92 2.36
C LEU A 65 2.21 2.34 1.81
N ASP A 66 1.41 2.71 0.80
CA ASP A 66 1.39 4.08 0.29
C ASP A 66 1.09 5.11 1.38
N ASN A 67 0.04 4.86 2.18
CA ASN A 67 -0.33 5.72 3.31
C ASN A 67 0.80 5.82 4.34
N LEU A 68 1.35 4.67 4.75
CA LEU A 68 2.44 4.60 5.72
C LEU A 68 3.68 5.37 5.26
N LEU A 69 4.11 5.11 4.02
CA LEU A 69 5.28 5.73 3.42
C LEU A 69 5.11 7.24 3.20
N ALA A 70 3.89 7.67 2.87
CA ALA A 70 3.52 9.08 2.72
C ALA A 70 3.41 9.81 4.07
N GLY A 71 3.35 9.08 5.18
CA GLY A 71 3.07 9.68 6.48
C GLY A 71 1.62 10.12 6.65
N ALA A 72 0.68 9.47 5.96
CA ALA A 72 -0.72 9.64 6.27
C ALA A 72 -0.98 9.17 7.71
N PHE A 73 -1.94 9.79 8.40
CA PHE A 73 -2.25 9.49 9.81
C PHE A 73 -1.03 9.66 10.77
N ILE A 74 -1.19 9.18 12.00
CA ILE A 74 -0.13 9.14 13.02
C ILE A 74 0.65 7.82 12.94
N LYS A 75 1.94 7.84 13.28
CA LYS A 75 2.84 6.67 13.21
C LYS A 75 2.32 5.47 14.01
N GLU A 76 1.70 5.74 15.16
CA GLU A 76 1.17 4.76 16.10
C GLU A 76 -0.05 4.01 15.55
N ALA A 77 -0.73 4.57 14.52
CA ALA A 77 -1.87 3.91 13.88
C ALA A 77 -1.47 2.68 13.05
N TYR A 78 -0.18 2.55 12.73
CA TYR A 78 0.37 1.46 11.93
C TYR A 78 0.89 0.30 12.78
N ALA A 79 0.92 -0.89 12.17
CA ALA A 79 1.49 -2.07 12.81
C ALA A 79 2.94 -1.79 13.22
N ILE A 80 3.30 -2.11 14.47
CA ILE A 80 4.63 -1.84 15.07
C ILE A 80 5.76 -2.25 14.14
N LYS A 81 5.66 -3.43 13.53
CA LYS A 81 6.66 -3.97 12.59
C LYS A 81 6.87 -3.11 11.34
N ASP A 82 5.89 -2.32 10.93
CA ASP A 82 5.92 -1.50 9.72
C ASP A 82 6.26 -0.02 10.04
N GLN A 83 6.23 0.39 11.31
CA GLN A 83 6.41 1.80 11.70
C GLN A 83 7.76 2.42 11.30
N HIS A 84 8.78 1.60 11.06
CA HIS A 84 10.08 2.06 10.55
C HIS A 84 10.00 2.65 9.13
N LEU A 85 8.93 2.37 8.38
CA LEU A 85 8.69 2.92 7.05
C LEU A 85 7.99 4.28 7.05
N TYR A 86 7.49 4.74 8.20
CA TYR A 86 6.68 5.95 8.30
C TYR A 86 7.44 7.17 7.74
N GLN A 87 6.82 7.91 6.82
CA GLN A 87 7.40 9.09 6.16
C GLN A 87 8.71 8.87 5.40
N THR A 88 9.09 7.63 5.09
CA THR A 88 10.35 7.35 4.38
C THR A 88 10.28 7.57 2.86
N LYS A 89 9.09 7.57 2.27
CA LYS A 89 8.87 7.85 0.84
C LYS A 89 7.65 8.76 0.64
N PRO A 90 7.79 10.08 0.87
CA PRO A 90 6.69 11.03 0.71
C PRO A 90 6.13 11.01 -0.72
N ARG A 91 4.88 11.49 -0.88
CA ARG A 91 4.28 11.66 -2.21
C ARG A 91 4.88 12.89 -2.90
N LYS A 92 4.72 12.98 -4.23
CA LYS A 92 5.28 14.06 -5.06
C LYS A 92 4.79 15.45 -4.63
N ASP A 93 3.54 15.53 -4.19
CA ASP A 93 2.86 16.73 -3.70
C ASP A 93 2.98 16.89 -2.16
N SER A 94 3.74 16.03 -1.48
CA SER A 94 3.81 15.92 -0.02
C SER A 94 2.44 15.67 0.65
N SER A 95 1.45 15.19 -0.09
CA SER A 95 0.12 14.94 0.45
C SER A 95 0.11 13.79 1.44
N VAL A 96 -0.43 14.07 2.62
CA VAL A 96 -0.72 13.11 3.70
C VAL A 96 -2.17 12.63 3.69
N VAL A 97 -2.94 12.97 2.64
CA VAL A 97 -4.34 12.56 2.51
C VAL A 97 -4.43 11.04 2.36
N PRO A 98 -5.28 10.34 3.12
CA PRO A 98 -5.35 8.89 3.03
C PRO A 98 -5.77 8.39 1.63
N ASN A 99 -5.03 7.44 1.10
CA ASN A 99 -5.39 6.61 -0.04
C ASN A 99 -6.56 5.70 0.35
N ARG A 100 -7.71 5.95 -0.27
CA ARG A 100 -9.00 5.30 0.02
C ARG A 100 -9.24 4.04 -0.81
N CYS A 101 -8.24 3.61 -1.59
CA CYS A 101 -8.32 2.42 -2.43
C CYS A 101 -8.19 1.15 -1.59
N ASN A 102 -9.18 0.84 -0.75
CA ASN A 102 -9.25 -0.38 0.09
C ASN A 102 -8.35 -0.34 1.36
N THR A 103 -8.95 0.03 2.50
CA THR A 103 -8.28 0.20 3.81
C THR A 103 -8.67 -0.89 4.81
N ARG A 104 -8.86 -2.14 4.37
CA ARG A 104 -9.35 -3.22 5.23
C ARG A 104 -8.29 -3.86 6.14
N HIS A 105 -7.00 -3.55 5.97
CA HIS A 105 -5.94 -4.06 6.83
C HIS A 105 -5.32 -2.98 7.73
N SER A 106 -5.44 -3.21 9.04
CA SER A 106 -4.77 -2.50 10.15
C SER A 106 -4.80 -0.97 10.07
N TYR A 107 -6.00 -0.41 9.91
CA TYR A 107 -6.27 0.94 10.36
C TYR A 107 -6.92 0.85 11.75
N ASN A 108 -6.16 1.13 12.81
CA ASN A 108 -6.66 1.18 14.19
C ASN A 108 -7.23 2.56 14.53
N GLY A 109 -8.06 3.13 13.64
CA GLY A 109 -9.05 4.15 14.01
C GLY A 109 -8.53 5.32 14.84
N PHE A 110 -7.72 6.22 14.29
CA PHE A 110 -7.76 7.62 14.72
C PHE A 110 -7.66 8.54 13.50
N LEU A 111 -8.80 9.11 13.10
CA LEU A 111 -8.86 10.33 12.31
C LEU A 111 -8.78 11.45 13.35
N LYS A 112 -7.75 12.29 13.27
CA LYS A 112 -7.75 13.57 13.97
C LYS A 112 -8.52 14.58 13.15
#